data_AF-A0A7H4PX02-F1
#
_entry.id   AF-A0A7H4PX02-F1
#
_cell.length_a   1.000
_cell.length_b   1.000
_cell.length_c   1.000
_cell.angle_alpha   90.00
_cell.angle_beta   90.00
_cell.angle_gamma   90.00
#
_symmetry.space_group_name_H-M   'P 1'
#
loop_
_entity.id
_entity.type
_entity.pdbx_description
1 polymer ?
#
loop_
_entity_poly.entity_id
_entity_poly.type
_entity_poly.pdbx_seq_one_letter_code
_entity_poly.pdbx_strand_id
1 'polypeptide(L)'
;MYSVQHPSDAVVSEADIQAFVDGLLAPDRAARIQRYLEERPDEARRVAFYGKLNWRMHSTFQAVDESDRSPRARFAPGWLRQHVRGIAAVLLLAGVAATGVLCAMRVPDAALEAGAIMALAQANAMHMPVDGRSDAPLLNVAPDLSHAGFQPVAATTLPVGGFAEAHGFVYCNAAGERAVLLSVHDMTAAAQPQWHARRVGESRVLEWSTGHRRYVLAGGARAHGLMRAADLLASR
;
A
#
# COMPACT_ATOMS: atom_id res chain seq x y z
N MET A 1 -11.81 39.58 -40.55
CA MET A 1 -11.88 40.15 -39.19
C MET A 1 -12.59 39.10 -38.34
N TYR A 2 -11.84 38.30 -37.58
CA TYR A 2 -12.39 37.21 -36.77
C TYR A 2 -13.00 37.83 -35.51
N SER A 3 -14.33 37.78 -35.37
CA SER A 3 -15.00 38.14 -34.13
C SER A 3 -14.77 37.04 -33.11
N VAL A 4 -14.03 37.36 -32.07
CA VAL A 4 -13.87 36.51 -30.88
C VAL A 4 -15.22 36.42 -30.20
N GLN A 5 -15.82 35.22 -30.19
CA GLN A 5 -16.95 34.92 -29.31
C GLN A 5 -16.49 35.06 -27.86
N HIS A 6 -16.98 36.07 -27.14
CA HIS A 6 -16.98 36.05 -25.68
C HIS A 6 -18.03 35.05 -25.20
N PRO A 7 -17.71 34.08 -24.33
CA PRO A 7 -18.66 33.07 -23.85
C PRO A 7 -19.62 33.67 -22.81
N SER A 8 -20.43 34.64 -23.22
CA SER A 8 -21.31 35.42 -22.33
C SER A 8 -22.77 34.94 -22.33
N ASP A 9 -23.12 33.95 -23.17
CA ASP A 9 -24.48 33.38 -23.29
C ASP A 9 -24.61 31.97 -22.67
N ALA A 10 -23.67 31.57 -21.81
CA ALA A 10 -23.64 30.23 -21.26
C ALA A 10 -24.62 30.05 -20.08
N VAL A 11 -25.42 28.97 -20.20
CA VAL A 11 -26.23 28.29 -19.17
C VAL A 11 -25.66 28.45 -17.75
N VAL A 12 -26.52 28.66 -16.75
CA VAL A 12 -26.12 28.68 -15.32
C VAL A 12 -25.26 27.45 -15.03
N SER A 13 -23.98 27.69 -14.73
CA SER A 13 -23.01 26.62 -14.53
C SER A 13 -22.87 26.28 -13.05
N GLU A 14 -22.37 25.08 -12.74
CA GLU A 14 -22.09 24.67 -11.35
C GLU A 14 -21.09 25.63 -10.67
N ALA A 15 -20.14 26.19 -11.43
CA ALA A 15 -19.20 27.19 -10.94
C ALA A 15 -19.89 28.51 -10.54
N ASP A 16 -20.93 28.94 -11.28
CA ASP A 16 -21.74 30.10 -10.91
C ASP A 16 -22.52 29.84 -9.61
N ILE A 17 -23.04 28.62 -9.42
CA ILE A 17 -23.76 28.23 -8.21
C ILE A 17 -22.84 28.28 -6.98
N GLN A 18 -21.61 27.78 -7.10
CA GLN A 18 -20.63 27.84 -6.01
C GLN A 18 -20.26 29.29 -5.67
N ALA A 19 -19.97 30.11 -6.68
CA ALA A 19 -19.66 31.53 -6.47
C ALA A 19 -20.82 32.32 -5.84
N PHE A 20 -22.07 31.88 -6.05
CA PHE A 20 -23.25 32.42 -5.39
C PHE A 20 -23.33 32.03 -3.91
N VAL A 21 -23.05 30.77 -3.58
CA VAL A 21 -22.99 30.29 -2.18
C VAL A 21 -21.88 31.00 -1.41
N ASP A 22 -20.76 31.28 -2.07
CA ASP A 22 -19.61 31.96 -1.48
C ASP A 22 -19.76 33.50 -1.43
N GLY A 23 -20.81 34.06 -2.04
CA GLY A 23 -21.07 35.50 -2.07
C GLY A 23 -20.11 36.31 -2.94
N LEU A 24 -19.41 35.66 -3.88
CA LEU A 24 -18.34 36.25 -4.71
C LEU A 24 -18.83 36.79 -6.06
N LEU A 25 -20.13 36.80 -6.30
CA LEU A 25 -20.73 37.23 -7.56
C LEU A 25 -21.10 38.71 -7.59
N ALA A 26 -20.93 39.32 -8.76
CA ALA A 26 -21.49 40.65 -9.05
C ALA A 26 -23.04 40.62 -8.92
N PRO A 27 -23.65 41.72 -8.44
CA PRO A 27 -25.08 41.75 -8.08
C PRO A 27 -26.00 41.37 -9.25
N ASP A 28 -25.67 41.77 -10.47
CA ASP A 28 -26.45 41.46 -11.67
C ASP A 28 -26.45 39.96 -12.02
N ARG A 29 -25.37 39.23 -11.69
CA ARG A 29 -25.26 37.77 -11.91
C ARG A 29 -25.93 37.01 -10.77
N ALA A 30 -25.83 37.50 -9.54
CA ALA A 30 -26.54 36.95 -8.39
C ALA A 30 -28.06 37.01 -8.55
N ALA A 31 -28.61 38.13 -9.05
CA ALA A 31 -30.06 38.27 -9.32
C ALA A 31 -30.57 37.28 -10.38
N ARG A 32 -29.74 36.92 -11.36
CA ARG A 32 -30.08 35.89 -12.36
C ARG A 32 -30.12 34.48 -11.77
N ILE A 33 -29.15 34.16 -10.90
CA ILE A 33 -29.10 32.86 -10.22
C ILE A 33 -30.26 32.74 -9.23
N GLN A 34 -30.64 33.83 -8.56
CA GLN A 34 -31.81 33.84 -7.70
C GLN A 34 -33.09 33.48 -8.46
N ARG A 35 -33.34 34.09 -9.64
CA ARG A 35 -34.47 33.69 -10.49
C ARG A 35 -34.39 32.23 -10.95
N TYR A 36 -33.20 31.77 -11.31
CA TYR A 36 -32.96 30.37 -11.68
C TYR A 36 -33.30 29.37 -10.55
N LEU A 37 -33.02 29.74 -9.30
CA LEU A 37 -33.33 28.93 -8.11
C LEU A 37 -34.82 29.03 -7.73
N GLU A 38 -35.47 30.17 -7.96
CA GLU A 38 -36.93 30.34 -7.78
C GLU A 38 -37.73 29.44 -8.74
N GLU A 39 -37.25 29.28 -9.98
CA GLU A 39 -37.85 28.39 -10.99
C GLU A 39 -37.58 26.90 -10.73
N ARG A 40 -36.61 26.56 -9.86
CA ARG A 40 -36.14 25.17 -9.62
C ARG A 40 -36.01 24.86 -8.12
N PRO A 41 -37.11 24.48 -7.44
CA PRO A 41 -37.11 24.28 -5.98
C PRO A 41 -36.22 23.11 -5.51
N ASP A 42 -35.99 22.10 -6.35
CA ASP A 42 -35.08 20.99 -6.02
C ASP A 42 -33.62 21.45 -6.02
N GLU A 43 -33.26 22.31 -6.96
CA GLU A 43 -31.94 22.92 -7.06
C GLU A 43 -31.70 23.90 -5.91
N ALA A 44 -32.70 24.71 -5.56
CA ALA A 44 -32.66 25.58 -4.39
C ALA A 44 -32.42 24.79 -3.09
N ARG A 45 -33.04 23.61 -2.92
CA ARG A 45 -32.78 22.73 -1.78
C ARG A 45 -31.35 22.18 -1.77
N ARG A 46 -30.82 21.80 -2.94
CA ARG A 46 -29.44 21.32 -3.10
C ARG A 46 -28.43 22.42 -2.73
N VAL A 47 -28.63 23.63 -3.23
CA VAL A 47 -27.78 24.80 -2.94
C VAL A 47 -27.85 25.19 -1.46
N ALA A 48 -29.04 25.21 -0.86
CA ALA A 48 -29.21 25.50 0.56
C ALA A 48 -28.54 24.45 1.47
N PHE A 49 -28.54 23.17 1.06
CA PHE A 49 -27.82 22.11 1.76
C PHE A 49 -26.31 22.35 1.74
N TYR A 50 -25.73 22.67 0.58
CA TYR A 50 -24.31 23.00 0.47
C TYR A 50 -23.95 24.29 1.24
N GLY A 51 -24.80 25.31 1.20
CA GLY A 51 -24.61 26.53 1.98
C GLY A 51 -24.56 26.25 3.49
N LYS A 52 -25.42 25.35 4.00
CA LYS A 52 -25.39 24.94 5.42
C LYS A 52 -24.12 24.17 5.77
N LEU A 53 -23.62 23.31 4.87
CA LEU A 53 -22.37 22.58 5.08
C LEU A 53 -21.17 23.53 5.10
N ASN A 54 -21.11 24.46 4.14
CA ASN A 54 -20.06 25.46 4.05
C ASN A 54 -20.05 26.38 5.28
N TRP A 55 -21.24 26.81 5.72
CA TRP A 55 -21.39 27.60 6.95
C TRP A 55 -20.90 26.85 8.20
N ARG A 56 -21.15 25.54 8.31
CA ARG A 56 -20.67 24.73 9.45
C ARG A 56 -19.15 24.56 9.48
N MET A 57 -18.52 24.46 8.30
CA MET A 57 -17.07 24.47 8.18
C MET A 57 -16.52 25.83 8.59
N HIS A 58 -17.04 26.91 7.99
CA HIS A 58 -16.63 28.27 8.31
C HIS A 58 -16.89 28.64 9.78
N SER A 59 -17.99 28.23 10.40
CA SER A 59 -18.27 28.52 11.81
C SER A 59 -17.31 27.80 12.75
N THR A 60 -16.83 26.61 12.39
CA THR A 60 -15.85 25.86 13.18
C THR A 60 -14.48 26.56 13.13
N PHE A 61 -14.10 27.09 11.97
CA PHE A 61 -12.86 27.86 11.80
C PHE A 61 -12.97 29.30 12.33
N GLN A 62 -14.13 29.95 12.18
CA GLN A 62 -14.40 31.28 12.73
C GLN A 62 -14.53 31.24 14.26
N ALA A 63 -15.02 30.15 14.87
CA ALA A 63 -14.99 29.99 16.32
C ALA A 63 -13.54 29.92 16.87
N VAL A 64 -12.62 29.36 16.09
CA VAL A 64 -11.18 29.40 16.39
C VAL A 64 -10.61 30.81 16.22
N ASP A 65 -11.06 31.56 15.22
CA ASP A 65 -10.61 32.94 14.91
C ASP A 65 -11.22 34.01 15.85
N GLU A 66 -12.47 33.84 16.29
CA GLU A 66 -13.19 34.71 17.24
C GLU A 66 -12.74 34.46 18.68
N SER A 67 -12.35 33.23 19.04
CA SER A 67 -11.71 32.95 20.34
C SER A 67 -10.36 33.66 20.53
N ASP A 68 -9.78 34.18 19.44
CA ASP A 68 -8.56 35.02 19.43
C ASP A 68 -8.87 36.53 19.54
N ARG A 69 -10.16 36.94 19.58
CA ARG A 69 -10.60 38.34 19.68
C ARG A 69 -11.21 38.66 21.05
N SER A 70 -10.38 38.60 22.08
CA SER A 70 -10.66 39.34 23.33
C SER A 70 -10.23 40.82 23.19
N PRO A 71 -10.96 41.79 23.77
CA PRO A 71 -10.57 43.20 23.76
C PRO A 71 -9.47 43.42 24.81
N ARG A 72 -8.26 43.02 24.42
CA ARG A 72 -6.95 43.45 24.88
C ARG A 72 -5.99 42.54 24.13
N ALA A 73 -5.32 43.07 23.11
CA ALA A 73 -4.14 42.45 22.55
C ALA A 73 -3.07 42.35 23.65
N ARG A 74 -3.18 41.34 24.52
CA ARG A 74 -2.01 40.71 25.08
C ARG A 74 -1.49 39.88 23.93
N PHE A 75 -0.54 40.45 23.19
CA PHE A 75 0.32 39.71 22.29
C PHE A 75 0.57 38.33 22.91
N ALA A 76 0.01 37.27 22.32
CA ALA A 76 0.49 35.94 22.65
C ALA A 76 2.01 36.02 22.40
N PRO A 77 2.85 35.81 23.42
CA PRO A 77 4.28 36.07 23.29
C PRO A 77 4.79 35.31 22.07
N GLY A 78 5.61 35.94 21.23
CA GLY A 78 6.10 35.33 19.98
C GLY A 78 6.65 33.90 20.18
N TRP A 79 7.19 33.65 21.38
CA TRP A 79 7.51 32.35 21.95
C TRP A 79 6.41 31.29 21.79
N LEU A 80 5.15 31.56 22.13
CA LEU A 80 4.05 30.59 22.05
C LEU A 80 3.69 30.24 20.59
N ARG A 81 3.68 31.22 19.67
CA ARG A 81 3.49 30.98 18.23
C ARG A 81 4.70 30.26 17.61
N GLN A 82 5.92 30.57 18.07
CA GLN A 82 7.14 29.84 17.72
C GLN A 82 7.11 28.40 18.24
N HIS A 83 6.54 28.15 19.42
CA HIS A 83 6.35 26.80 19.95
C HIS A 83 5.35 25.99 19.15
N VAL A 84 4.19 26.54 18.79
CA VAL A 84 3.22 25.82 17.96
C VAL A 84 3.79 25.50 16.57
N ARG A 85 4.53 26.44 15.96
CA ARG A 85 5.23 26.19 14.67
C ARG A 85 6.36 25.17 14.84
N GLY A 86 7.09 25.22 15.95
CA GLY A 86 8.13 24.25 16.29
C GLY A 86 7.57 22.85 16.49
N ILE A 87 6.47 22.71 17.22
CA ILE A 87 5.76 21.44 17.41
C ILE A 87 5.26 20.90 16.07
N ALA A 88 4.64 21.73 15.23
CA ALA A 88 4.18 21.33 13.90
C ALA A 88 5.35 20.87 13.00
N ALA A 89 6.48 21.58 13.02
CA ALA A 89 7.68 21.20 12.27
C ALA A 89 8.29 19.89 12.78
N VAL A 90 8.33 19.68 14.10
CA VAL A 90 8.79 18.43 14.72
C VAL A 90 7.87 17.26 14.35
N LEU A 91 6.55 17.45 14.37
CA LEU A 91 5.61 16.40 13.96
C LEU A 91 5.74 16.05 12.48
N LEU A 92 5.95 17.04 11.60
CA LEU A 92 6.24 16.82 10.19
C LEU A 92 7.54 16.03 9.97
N LEU A 93 8.62 16.43 10.64
CA LEU A 93 9.90 15.73 10.59
C LEU A 93 9.78 14.30 11.13
N ALA A 94 9.06 14.11 12.24
CA ALA A 94 8.78 12.79 12.79
C ALA A 94 7.97 11.92 11.82
N GLY A 95 6.98 12.49 11.13
CA GLY A 95 6.20 11.79 10.11
C GLY A 95 7.05 11.36 8.90
N VAL A 96 7.91 12.24 8.40
CA VAL A 96 8.85 11.92 7.30
C VAL A 96 9.85 10.84 7.74
N ALA A 97 10.42 10.97 8.94
CA ALA A 97 11.32 9.97 9.48
C ALA A 97 10.63 8.60 9.66
N ALA A 98 9.41 8.58 10.22
CA ALA A 98 8.63 7.37 10.38
C ALA A 98 8.29 6.71 9.02
N THR A 99 7.94 7.51 8.02
CA THR A 99 7.70 7.03 6.65
C THR A 99 8.98 6.46 6.03
N GLY A 100 10.11 7.13 6.23
CA GLY A 100 11.42 6.64 5.77
C GLY A 100 11.81 5.30 6.40
N VAL A 101 11.61 5.15 7.71
CA VAL A 101 11.82 3.88 8.43
C VAL A 101 10.90 2.79 7.91
N LEU A 102 9.61 3.09 7.71
CA LEU A 102 8.65 2.12 7.18
C LEU A 102 9.05 1.65 5.76
N CYS A 103 9.47 2.57 4.90
CA CYS A 103 9.98 2.24 3.57
C CYS A 103 11.25 1.39 3.61
N ALA A 104 12.18 1.68 4.53
CA ALA A 104 13.42 0.91 4.67
C ALA A 104 13.20 -0.52 5.20
N MET A 105 12.16 -0.73 6.00
CA MET A 105 11.77 -2.04 6.52
C MET A 105 10.96 -2.87 5.52
N ARG A 106 10.49 -2.25 4.43
CA ARG A 106 9.64 -2.93 3.45
C ARG A 106 10.48 -3.84 2.56
N VAL A 107 10.06 -5.09 2.45
CA VAL A 107 10.70 -6.06 1.55
C VAL A 107 10.03 -5.97 0.17
N PRO A 108 10.74 -5.62 -0.91
CA PRO A 108 10.14 -5.58 -2.25
C PRO A 108 9.66 -6.96 -2.68
N ASP A 109 8.51 -7.06 -3.36
CA ASP A 109 7.99 -8.34 -3.90
C ASP A 109 9.01 -9.04 -4.79
N ALA A 110 9.65 -8.29 -5.69
CA ALA A 110 10.66 -8.82 -6.60
C ALA A 110 11.91 -9.36 -5.89
N ALA A 111 12.21 -8.93 -4.66
CA ALA A 111 13.44 -9.35 -3.96
C ALA A 111 13.33 -10.77 -3.40
N LEU A 112 12.16 -11.14 -2.87
CA LEU A 112 11.89 -12.50 -2.40
C LEU A 112 11.80 -13.49 -3.58
N GLU A 113 11.14 -13.08 -4.67
CA GLU A 113 11.08 -13.83 -5.93
C GLU A 113 12.49 -14.09 -6.49
N ALA A 114 13.31 -13.05 -6.63
CA ALA A 114 14.68 -13.15 -7.10
C ALA A 114 15.55 -14.03 -6.19
N GLY A 115 15.37 -13.90 -4.87
CA GLY A 115 16.03 -14.76 -3.88
C GLY A 115 15.67 -16.23 -4.07
N ALA A 116 14.40 -16.55 -4.29
CA ALA A 116 13.94 -17.93 -4.50
C ALA A 116 14.49 -18.52 -5.81
N ILE A 117 14.50 -17.75 -6.88
CA ILE A 117 15.08 -18.17 -8.18
C ILE A 117 16.58 -18.37 -8.06
N MET A 118 17.29 -17.46 -7.38
CA MET A 118 18.73 -17.57 -7.15
C MET A 118 19.06 -18.80 -6.31
N ALA A 119 18.33 -19.02 -5.22
CA ALA A 119 18.48 -20.20 -4.37
C ALA A 119 18.20 -21.50 -5.14
N LEU A 120 17.18 -21.50 -6.00
CA LEU A 120 16.88 -22.65 -6.88
C LEU A 120 18.01 -22.89 -7.90
N ALA A 121 18.54 -21.83 -8.52
CA ALA A 121 19.66 -21.94 -9.45
C ALA A 121 20.92 -22.47 -8.75
N GLN A 122 21.23 -21.98 -7.56
CA GLN A 122 22.32 -22.49 -6.72
C GLN A 122 22.10 -23.95 -6.33
N ALA A 123 20.88 -24.30 -5.91
CA ALA A 123 20.52 -25.67 -5.55
C ALA A 123 20.65 -26.63 -6.74
N ASN A 124 20.36 -26.18 -7.96
CA ASN A 124 20.54 -26.98 -9.18
C ASN A 124 22.02 -27.06 -9.60
N ALA A 125 22.80 -25.99 -9.40
CA ALA A 125 24.21 -25.92 -9.79
C ALA A 125 25.10 -26.73 -8.86
N MET A 126 24.88 -26.60 -7.54
CA MET A 126 25.48 -27.52 -6.59
C MET A 126 24.74 -28.85 -6.72
N HIS A 127 25.42 -29.88 -7.21
CA HIS A 127 25.07 -31.25 -6.85
C HIS A 127 25.31 -31.39 -5.34
N MET A 128 24.46 -30.73 -4.52
CA MET A 128 24.54 -30.80 -3.07
C MET A 128 24.51 -32.29 -2.74
N PRO A 129 25.56 -32.83 -2.11
CA PRO A 129 25.56 -34.20 -1.68
C PRO A 129 24.33 -34.41 -0.80
N VAL A 130 23.61 -35.51 -1.00
CA VAL A 130 22.54 -35.99 -0.11
C VAL A 130 23.11 -36.42 1.26
N ASP A 131 24.40 -36.18 1.52
CA ASP A 131 25.06 -36.48 2.78
C ASP A 131 24.83 -35.36 3.79
N GLY A 132 23.66 -35.43 4.43
CA GLY A 132 23.11 -34.48 5.39
C GLY A 132 23.83 -34.42 6.73
N ARG A 133 25.05 -33.88 6.78
CA ARG A 133 25.81 -33.79 8.04
C ARG A 133 26.07 -32.37 8.51
N SER A 134 25.02 -31.54 8.60
CA SER A 134 24.91 -30.53 9.67
C SER A 134 23.55 -29.79 9.80
N ASP A 135 22.57 -30.05 8.93
CA ASP A 135 21.27 -29.35 8.95
C ASP A 135 20.11 -30.18 9.53
N ALA A 136 20.35 -31.43 9.95
CA ALA A 136 19.29 -32.36 10.36
C ALA A 136 18.26 -31.78 11.36
N PRO A 137 18.64 -30.98 12.38
CA PRO A 137 17.66 -30.34 13.26
C PRO A 137 16.77 -29.31 12.55
N LEU A 138 17.30 -28.56 11.58
CA LEU A 138 16.55 -27.57 10.81
C LEU A 138 15.59 -28.25 9.84
N LEU A 139 16.02 -29.36 9.22
CA LEU A 139 15.18 -30.14 8.31
C LEU A 139 13.95 -30.73 9.02
N ASN A 140 14.03 -31.05 10.32
CA ASN A 140 12.88 -31.51 11.10
C ASN A 140 11.77 -30.45 11.27
N VAL A 141 12.10 -29.17 11.08
CA VAL A 141 11.13 -28.06 11.14
C VAL A 141 10.57 -27.74 9.75
N ALA A 142 11.12 -28.35 8.69
CA ALA A 142 10.65 -28.15 7.33
C ALA A 142 9.21 -28.66 7.17
N PRO A 143 8.33 -27.90 6.49
CA PRO A 143 7.00 -28.38 6.15
C PRO A 143 7.03 -29.74 5.44
N ASP A 144 6.21 -30.69 5.92
CA ASP A 144 6.06 -31.97 5.25
C ASP A 144 5.39 -31.81 3.88
N LEU A 145 6.17 -32.09 2.82
CA LEU A 145 5.75 -32.10 1.42
C LEU A 145 5.86 -33.51 0.81
N SER A 146 5.96 -34.55 1.64
CA SER A 146 6.09 -35.94 1.19
C SER A 146 4.92 -36.38 0.32
N HIS A 147 3.70 -35.92 0.62
CA HIS A 147 2.50 -36.16 -0.18
C HIS A 147 2.53 -35.51 -1.58
N ALA A 148 3.35 -34.48 -1.77
CA ALA A 148 3.65 -33.88 -3.06
C ALA A 148 4.88 -34.51 -3.74
N GLY A 149 5.56 -35.46 -3.08
CA GLY A 149 6.74 -36.14 -3.58
C GLY A 149 8.05 -35.39 -3.31
N PHE A 150 8.05 -34.36 -2.47
CA PHE A 150 9.21 -33.55 -2.13
C PHE A 150 9.73 -33.89 -0.73
N GLN A 151 11.04 -34.09 -0.62
CA GLN A 151 11.75 -34.31 0.64
C GLN A 151 12.71 -33.16 0.91
N PRO A 152 12.80 -32.65 2.15
CA PRO A 152 13.72 -31.58 2.50
C PRO A 152 15.16 -32.09 2.49
N VAL A 153 16.06 -31.31 1.87
CA VAL A 153 17.48 -31.69 1.67
C VAL A 153 18.43 -30.71 2.35
N ALA A 154 18.10 -29.42 2.37
CA ALA A 154 18.94 -28.39 2.99
C ALA A 154 18.10 -27.23 3.54
N ALA A 155 18.58 -26.57 4.59
CA ALA A 155 18.06 -25.28 4.99
C ALA A 155 18.76 -24.17 4.17
N THR A 156 18.07 -23.06 3.94
CA THR A 156 18.65 -21.92 3.23
C THR A 156 18.19 -20.61 3.83
N THR A 157 19.08 -19.63 3.84
CA THR A 157 18.80 -18.25 4.27
C THR A 157 19.40 -17.30 3.24
N LEU A 158 18.61 -16.31 2.82
CA LEU A 158 19.03 -15.33 1.82
C LEU A 158 18.63 -13.91 2.23
N PRO A 159 19.50 -12.91 1.99
CA PRO A 159 19.11 -11.51 2.13
C PRO A 159 18.11 -11.13 1.03
N VAL A 160 16.96 -10.57 1.43
CA VAL A 160 15.87 -10.12 0.51
C VAL A 160 15.56 -8.64 0.63
N GLY A 161 16.40 -7.88 1.35
CA GLY A 161 16.31 -6.44 1.51
C GLY A 161 17.49 -5.91 2.32
N GLY A 162 17.47 -4.61 2.65
CA GLY A 162 18.56 -3.99 3.43
C GLY A 162 18.66 -4.52 4.87
N PHE A 163 17.55 -5.01 5.44
CA PHE A 163 17.47 -5.47 6.84
C PHE A 163 16.64 -6.76 7.00
N ALA A 164 16.30 -7.42 5.90
CA ALA A 164 15.41 -8.57 5.91
C ALA A 164 16.09 -9.80 5.33
N GLU A 165 15.99 -10.90 6.07
CA GLU A 165 16.44 -12.22 5.64
C GLU A 165 15.23 -13.13 5.42
N ALA A 166 15.23 -13.82 4.30
CA ALA A 166 14.28 -14.89 4.02
C ALA A 166 14.91 -16.22 4.46
N HIS A 167 14.12 -17.02 5.16
CA HIS A 167 14.51 -18.35 5.58
C HIS A 167 13.66 -19.39 4.86
N GLY A 168 14.26 -20.53 4.58
CA GLY A 168 13.64 -21.52 3.73
C GLY A 168 14.31 -22.87 3.72
N PHE A 169 13.79 -23.71 2.85
CA PHE A 169 14.23 -25.08 2.67
C PHE A 169 14.30 -25.43 1.19
N VAL A 170 15.35 -26.17 0.85
CA VAL A 170 15.51 -26.80 -0.46
C VAL A 170 14.94 -28.21 -0.37
N TYR A 171 14.06 -28.55 -1.30
CA TYR A 171 13.45 -29.85 -1.46
C TYR A 171 13.92 -30.51 -2.75
N CYS A 172 13.89 -31.84 -2.77
CA CYS A 172 14.14 -32.64 -3.96
C CYS A 172 13.04 -33.69 -4.11
N ASN A 173 12.63 -33.98 -5.33
CA ASN A 173 11.72 -35.08 -5.63
C ASN A 173 12.45 -36.33 -6.11
N ALA A 174 11.70 -37.43 -6.29
CA ALA A 174 12.27 -38.71 -6.76
C ALA A 174 12.89 -38.63 -8.17
N ALA A 175 12.49 -37.65 -8.98
CA ALA A 175 13.06 -37.39 -10.31
C ALA A 175 14.33 -36.52 -10.26
N GLY A 176 14.77 -36.09 -9.08
CA GLY A 176 15.92 -35.19 -8.90
C GLY A 176 15.60 -33.72 -9.14
N GLU A 177 14.33 -33.36 -9.36
CA GLU A 177 13.91 -31.98 -9.53
C GLU A 177 13.88 -31.28 -8.17
N ARG A 178 14.42 -30.05 -8.13
CA ARG A 178 14.52 -29.27 -6.90
C ARG A 178 13.42 -28.21 -6.82
N ALA A 179 12.99 -27.94 -5.59
CA ALA A 179 12.12 -26.83 -5.26
C ALA A 179 12.66 -26.09 -4.05
N VAL A 180 12.49 -24.78 -4.00
CA VAL A 180 12.92 -23.94 -2.87
C VAL A 180 11.72 -23.21 -2.32
N LEU A 181 11.45 -23.42 -1.03
CA LEU A 181 10.48 -22.65 -0.27
C LEU A 181 11.23 -21.57 0.51
N LEU A 182 10.95 -20.30 0.25
CA LEU A 182 11.40 -19.19 1.07
C LEU A 182 10.23 -18.55 1.80
N SER A 183 10.49 -18.01 2.98
CA SER A 183 9.54 -17.21 3.72
C SER A 183 10.23 -16.04 4.42
N VAL A 184 9.53 -14.91 4.51
CA VAL A 184 10.01 -13.71 5.19
C VAL A 184 8.88 -13.09 6.00
N HIS A 185 9.22 -12.47 7.12
CA HIS A 185 8.28 -11.67 7.89
C HIS A 185 8.11 -10.30 7.24
N ASP A 186 6.87 -9.93 6.96
CA ASP A 186 6.52 -8.64 6.35
C ASP A 186 5.19 -8.14 6.93
N MET A 187 5.27 -7.12 7.78
CA MET A 187 4.09 -6.52 8.40
C MET A 187 3.24 -5.70 7.41
N THR A 188 3.80 -5.35 6.25
CA THR A 188 3.12 -4.54 5.23
C THR A 188 2.42 -5.39 4.17
N ALA A 189 2.63 -6.70 4.18
CA ALA A 189 2.03 -7.62 3.23
C ALA A 189 0.51 -7.69 3.41
N ALA A 190 -0.23 -7.49 2.32
CA ALA A 190 -1.66 -7.78 2.29
C ALA A 190 -1.87 -9.29 2.44
N ALA A 191 -2.85 -9.71 3.26
CA ALA A 191 -3.18 -11.12 3.41
C ALA A 191 -3.79 -11.66 2.11
N GLN A 192 -3.15 -12.68 1.53
CA GLN A 192 -3.56 -13.35 0.32
C GLN A 192 -3.25 -14.85 0.48
N PRO A 193 -4.16 -15.61 1.13
CA PRO A 193 -3.91 -17.01 1.48
C PRO A 193 -3.92 -17.92 0.26
N GLN A 194 -4.62 -17.53 -0.81
CA GLN A 194 -4.58 -18.23 -2.08
C GLN A 194 -3.25 -17.94 -2.79
N TRP A 195 -2.55 -18.98 -3.23
CA TRP A 195 -1.34 -18.82 -3.99
C TRP A 195 -1.64 -18.39 -5.43
N HIS A 196 -0.73 -17.61 -6.02
CA HIS A 196 -0.73 -17.30 -7.44
C HIS A 196 0.55 -17.80 -8.08
N ALA A 197 0.46 -18.35 -9.30
CA ALA A 197 1.61 -18.87 -10.02
C ALA A 197 2.05 -17.91 -11.11
N ARG A 198 3.36 -17.69 -11.20
CA ARG A 198 4.03 -16.96 -12.27
C ARG A 198 5.11 -17.84 -12.90
N ARG A 199 5.27 -17.77 -14.22
CA ARG A 199 6.36 -18.45 -14.93
C ARG A 199 7.46 -17.44 -15.22
N VAL A 200 8.70 -17.79 -14.88
CA VAL A 200 9.91 -16.99 -15.13
C VAL A 200 10.93 -17.87 -15.83
N GLY A 201 10.99 -17.79 -17.16
CA GLY A 201 11.80 -18.69 -17.99
C GLY A 201 11.39 -20.16 -17.82
N GLU A 202 12.34 -21.02 -17.46
CA GLU A 202 12.11 -22.44 -17.18
C GLU A 202 11.67 -22.72 -15.74
N SER A 203 11.59 -21.69 -14.90
CA SER A 203 11.14 -21.79 -13.51
C SER A 203 9.67 -21.35 -13.37
N ARG A 204 9.00 -21.91 -12.36
CA ARG A 204 7.70 -21.47 -11.89
C ARG A 204 7.82 -21.06 -10.44
N VAL A 205 7.22 -19.91 -10.14
CA VAL A 205 7.18 -19.30 -8.82
C VAL A 205 5.72 -19.28 -8.37
N LEU A 206 5.45 -19.75 -7.15
CA LEU A 206 4.14 -19.69 -6.53
C LEU A 206 4.26 -18.86 -5.25
N GLU A 207 3.44 -17.82 -5.13
CA GLU A 207 3.55 -16.87 -4.02
C GLU A 207 2.22 -16.74 -3.29
N TRP A 208 2.29 -16.62 -1.97
CA TRP A 208 1.13 -16.36 -1.11
C TRP A 208 1.57 -15.63 0.16
N SER A 209 0.60 -15.07 0.88
CA SER A 209 0.84 -14.36 2.13
C SER A 209 -0.23 -14.70 3.16
N THR A 210 0.21 -15.10 4.35
CA THR A 210 -0.67 -15.42 5.47
C THR A 210 -0.18 -14.70 6.73
N GLY A 211 -1.09 -13.98 7.39
CA GLY A 211 -0.75 -13.10 8.51
C GLY A 211 0.29 -12.05 8.11
N HIS A 212 1.43 -12.04 8.80
CA HIS A 212 2.57 -11.15 8.53
C HIS A 212 3.74 -11.89 7.89
N ARG A 213 3.48 -12.96 7.13
CA ARG A 213 4.52 -13.72 6.45
C ARG A 213 4.18 -13.85 4.98
N ARG A 214 5.20 -13.68 4.15
CA ARG A 214 5.14 -13.98 2.72
C ARG A 214 5.93 -15.23 2.44
N TYR A 215 5.44 -15.99 1.48
CA TYR A 215 5.99 -17.26 1.08
C TYR A 215 6.15 -17.28 -0.43
N VAL A 216 7.25 -17.86 -0.86
CA VAL A 216 7.55 -18.08 -2.28
C VAL A 216 8.06 -19.50 -2.43
N LEU A 217 7.40 -20.28 -3.27
CA LEU A 217 7.83 -21.60 -3.69
C LEU A 217 8.30 -21.54 -5.13
N ALA A 218 9.59 -21.72 -5.37
CA ALA A 218 10.18 -21.76 -6.70
C ALA A 218 10.58 -23.18 -7.08
N GLY A 219 10.32 -23.59 -8.31
CA GLY A 219 10.74 -24.87 -8.86
C GLY A 219 10.78 -24.85 -10.38
N GLY A 220 11.14 -25.97 -11.00
CA GLY A 220 11.03 -26.10 -12.46
C GLY A 220 9.58 -25.93 -12.92
N ALA A 221 9.34 -25.29 -14.07
CA ALA A 221 7.99 -25.03 -14.57
C ALA A 221 7.20 -26.31 -14.87
N ARG A 222 7.90 -27.42 -15.11
CA ARG A 222 7.36 -28.76 -15.32
C ARG A 222 7.54 -29.69 -14.11
N ALA A 223 8.03 -29.16 -12.98
CA ALA A 223 8.33 -29.98 -11.82
C ALA A 223 7.07 -30.66 -11.30
N HIS A 224 7.12 -31.99 -11.21
CA HIS A 224 5.97 -32.77 -10.79
C HIS A 224 5.70 -32.52 -9.30
N GLY A 225 4.43 -32.34 -8.95
CA GLY A 225 4.00 -32.13 -7.57
C GLY A 225 4.15 -30.70 -7.04
N LEU A 226 4.77 -29.77 -7.78
CA LEU A 226 5.04 -28.41 -7.30
C LEU A 226 3.76 -27.64 -6.92
N MET A 227 2.72 -27.74 -7.74
CA MET A 227 1.42 -27.11 -7.44
C MET A 227 0.74 -27.76 -6.23
N ARG A 228 0.81 -29.09 -6.12
CA ARG A 228 0.27 -29.83 -4.95
C ARG A 228 1.02 -29.45 -3.67
N ALA A 229 2.33 -29.21 -3.76
CA ALA A 229 3.11 -28.72 -2.64
C ALA A 229 2.64 -27.33 -2.19
N ALA A 230 2.37 -26.42 -3.14
CA ALA A 230 1.79 -25.11 -2.82
C ALA A 230 0.41 -25.23 -2.16
N ASP A 231 -0.46 -26.12 -2.66
CA ASP A 231 -1.78 -26.37 -2.05
C ASP A 231 -1.66 -26.84 -0.59
N LEU A 232 -0.72 -27.75 -0.30
CA LEU A 232 -0.47 -28.25 1.06
C LEU A 232 0.09 -27.17 2.00
N LEU A 233 0.82 -26.19 1.47
CA LEU A 233 1.39 -25.10 2.26
C LEU A 233 0.40 -23.97 2.51
N ALA A 234 -0.40 -23.62 1.49
CA ALA A 234 -1.37 -22.55 1.54
C ALA A 234 -2.65 -22.92 2.33
N SER A 235 -2.91 -24.21 2.53
CA SER A 235 -4.05 -24.72 3.31
C SER A 235 -3.81 -24.80 4.83
N ARG A 236 -2.62 -24.43 5.31
CA ARG A 236 -2.25 -24.38 6.73
C ARG A 236 -2.46 -22.98 7.31
#